data_AF-A0A9D6K1L5-F1
#
_entry.id   AF-A0A9D6K1L5-F1
#
_cell.length_a   1.000
_cell.length_b   1.000
_cell.length_c   1.000
_cell.angle_alpha   90.00
_cell.angle_beta   90.00
_cell.angle_gamma   90.00
#
_symmetry.space_group_name_H-M   'P 1'
#
loop_
_entity.id
_entity.type
_entity.pdbx_description
1 polymer ?
#
loop_
_entity_poly.entity_id
_entity_poly.type
_entity_poly.pdbx_seq_one_letter_code
_entity_poly.pdbx_strand_id
1 'polypeptide(L)'
;MKNKNVARLDLRENFLLLGGLALFLIVSLAIISAAMASPPPVLDDATLTAKAIIEARAAGLTGEPRAQRAVRMSLAEWNALIDAELGKDAAAFGLVPDIPVFVLALRGDVEWRGVGLPKPGQDSPERFDNIIVVLDARTGDLLWLGSYRPDHPMPVSVP
;
A
#
# COMPACT_ATOMS: atom_id res chain seq x y z
N MET A 1 56.40 -46.16 -8.53
CA MET A 1 55.66 -46.07 -7.25
C MET A 1 55.18 -44.63 -7.05
N LYS A 2 53.87 -44.35 -7.20
CA LYS A 2 53.34 -43.00 -6.91
C LYS A 2 53.34 -42.76 -5.40
N ASN A 3 53.89 -41.62 -4.99
CA ASN A 3 54.13 -41.27 -3.59
C ASN A 3 52.79 -41.01 -2.87
N LYS A 4 52.39 -41.92 -1.97
CA LYS A 4 51.08 -41.89 -1.26
C LYS A 4 50.82 -40.59 -0.49
N ASN A 5 51.87 -39.82 -0.20
CA ASN A 5 51.79 -38.54 0.49
C ASN A 5 51.22 -37.41 -0.37
N VAL A 6 51.46 -37.43 -1.69
CA VAL A 6 50.92 -36.42 -2.63
C VAL A 6 49.41 -36.59 -2.80
N ALA A 7 48.94 -37.84 -2.96
CA ALA A 7 47.52 -38.14 -3.11
C ALA A 7 46.67 -37.79 -1.87
N ARG A 8 47.26 -37.79 -0.65
CA ARG A 8 46.56 -37.36 0.56
C ARG A 8 46.47 -35.84 0.70
N LEU A 9 47.43 -35.09 0.13
CA LEU A 9 47.37 -33.63 0.08
C LEU A 9 46.27 -33.18 -0.89
N ASP A 10 46.27 -33.73 -2.11
CA ASP A 10 45.27 -33.42 -3.14
C ASP A 10 43.83 -33.71 -2.66
N LEU A 11 43.64 -34.80 -1.89
CA LEU A 11 42.31 -35.15 -1.36
C LEU A 11 41.83 -34.16 -0.29
N ARG A 12 42.74 -33.61 0.52
CA ARG A 12 42.43 -32.64 1.59
C ARG A 12 42.13 -31.27 1.01
N GLU A 13 42.89 -30.82 0.01
CA GLU A 13 42.64 -29.56 -0.69
C GLU A 13 41.30 -29.58 -1.42
N ASN A 14 40.98 -30.69 -2.10
CA ASN A 14 39.69 -30.86 -2.76
C ASN A 14 38.52 -30.90 -1.76
N PHE A 15 38.68 -31.53 -0.59
CA PHE A 15 37.65 -31.52 0.46
C PHE A 15 37.42 -30.12 1.07
N LEU A 16 38.49 -29.35 1.25
CA LEU A 16 38.41 -27.96 1.76
C LEU A 16 37.76 -27.03 0.73
N LEU A 17 38.09 -27.19 -0.56
CA LEU A 17 37.47 -26.44 -1.66
C LEU A 17 35.98 -26.78 -1.80
N LEU A 18 35.62 -28.07 -1.77
CA LEU A 18 34.22 -28.51 -1.84
C LEU A 18 33.42 -28.06 -0.61
N GLY A 19 34.00 -28.12 0.58
CA GLY A 19 33.38 -27.63 1.82
C GLY A 19 33.17 -26.11 1.82
N GLY A 20 34.16 -25.35 1.35
CA GLY A 20 34.06 -23.90 1.21
C GLY A 20 33.01 -23.47 0.17
N LEU A 21 32.95 -24.17 -0.96
CA LEU A 21 31.95 -23.91 -2.00
C LEU A 21 30.53 -24.24 -1.51
N ALA A 22 30.35 -25.37 -0.83
CA ALA A 22 29.06 -25.74 -0.25
C ALA A 22 28.60 -24.73 0.82
N LEU A 23 29.51 -24.28 1.69
CA LEU A 23 29.20 -23.28 2.70
C LEU A 23 28.82 -21.94 2.07
N PHE A 24 29.55 -21.51 1.04
CA PHE A 24 29.23 -20.30 0.29
C PHE A 24 27.82 -20.38 -0.32
N LEU A 25 27.48 -21.49 -0.98
CA LEU A 25 26.15 -21.70 -1.57
C LEU A 25 25.03 -21.66 -0.52
N ILE A 26 25.23 -22.27 0.65
CA ILE A 26 24.23 -22.27 1.74
C ILE A 26 24.03 -20.84 2.27
N VAL A 27 25.11 -20.10 2.49
CA VAL A 27 25.04 -18.71 2.97
C VAL A 27 24.36 -17.81 1.94
N SER A 28 24.71 -17.93 0.66
CA SER A 28 24.05 -17.19 -0.42
C SER A 28 22.56 -17.52 -0.52
N LEU A 29 22.18 -18.79 -0.40
CA LEU A 29 20.78 -19.23 -0.45
C LEU A 29 19.98 -18.71 0.76
N ALA A 30 20.59 -18.69 1.95
CA ALA A 30 19.99 -18.12 3.15
C ALA A 30 19.78 -16.61 3.04
N ILE A 31 20.73 -15.87 2.46
CA ILE A 31 20.62 -14.43 2.21
C ILE A 31 19.50 -14.14 1.21
N ILE A 32 19.41 -14.89 0.11
CA ILE A 32 18.35 -14.74 -0.90
C ILE A 32 16.97 -15.01 -0.28
N SER A 33 16.85 -16.08 0.52
CA SER A 33 15.60 -16.44 1.18
C SER A 33 15.16 -15.38 2.20
N ALA A 34 16.10 -14.81 2.95
CA ALA A 34 15.83 -13.72 3.89
C ALA A 34 15.44 -12.42 3.17
N ALA A 35 16.05 -12.10 2.02
CA ALA A 35 15.71 -10.92 1.23
C ALA A 35 14.30 -11.02 0.62
N MET A 36 13.83 -12.22 0.26
CA MET A 36 12.45 -12.45 -0.20
C MET A 36 11.40 -12.42 0.92
N ALA A 37 11.83 -12.54 2.18
CA ALA A 37 10.95 -12.51 3.35
C ALA A 37 10.71 -11.10 3.91
N SER A 38 11.43 -10.09 3.43
CA SER A 38 11.17 -8.70 3.80
C SER A 38 9.82 -8.27 3.20
N PRO A 39 8.88 -7.77 4.02
CA PRO A 39 7.65 -7.21 3.48
C PRO A 39 8.00 -6.11 2.47
N PRO A 40 7.22 -5.97 1.38
CA PRO A 40 7.45 -4.91 0.41
C PRO A 40 7.55 -3.55 1.12
N PRO A 41 8.48 -2.69 0.72
CA PRO A 41 8.65 -1.40 1.36
C PRO A 41 7.33 -0.63 1.28
N VAL A 42 6.87 -0.17 2.43
CA VAL A 42 5.68 0.67 2.54
C VAL A 42 6.14 2.12 2.52
N LEU A 43 5.48 2.97 1.74
CA LEU A 43 5.77 4.41 1.71
C LEU A 43 5.50 5.03 3.08
N ASP A 44 6.27 6.05 3.46
CA ASP A 44 6.08 6.76 4.72
C ASP A 44 4.81 7.64 4.72
N ASP A 45 4.33 7.99 5.92
CA ASP A 45 3.09 8.75 6.11
C ASP A 45 3.14 10.14 5.48
N ALA A 46 4.31 10.78 5.43
CA ALA A 46 4.43 12.13 4.86
C ALA A 46 4.27 12.07 3.34
N THR A 47 4.91 11.10 2.69
CA THR A 47 4.75 10.82 1.26
C THR A 47 3.30 10.50 0.91
N LEU A 48 2.65 9.61 1.68
CA LEU A 48 1.26 9.21 1.44
C LEU A 48 0.26 10.34 1.71
N THR A 49 0.49 11.15 2.75
CA THR A 49 -0.33 12.34 3.04
C THR A 49 -0.26 13.35 1.90
N ALA A 50 0.95 13.63 1.40
CA ALA A 50 1.13 14.55 0.27
C ALA A 50 0.40 14.07 -0.99
N LYS A 51 0.52 12.78 -1.33
CA LYS A 51 -0.22 12.16 -2.44
C LYS A 51 -1.73 12.25 -2.25
N ALA A 52 -2.23 11.92 -1.06
CA ALA A 52 -3.66 11.95 -0.77
C ALA A 52 -4.24 13.37 -0.85
N ILE A 53 -3.50 14.40 -0.43
CA ILE A 53 -3.93 15.81 -0.59
C ILE A 53 -4.01 16.19 -2.08
N ILE A 54 -3.08 15.71 -2.93
CA ILE A 54 -3.13 15.94 -4.37
C ILE A 54 -4.41 15.35 -4.96
N GLU A 55 -4.72 14.08 -4.64
CA GLU A 55 -5.94 13.42 -5.09
C GLU A 55 -7.21 14.12 -4.57
N ALA A 56 -7.23 14.53 -3.29
CA ALA A 56 -8.34 15.27 -2.71
C ALA A 56 -8.59 16.60 -3.43
N ARG A 57 -7.52 17.33 -3.78
CA ARG A 57 -7.62 18.58 -4.54
C ARG A 57 -8.10 18.34 -5.97
N ALA A 58 -7.61 17.29 -6.62
CA ALA A 58 -8.10 16.88 -7.94
C ALA A 58 -9.60 16.53 -7.92
N ALA A 59 -10.07 15.95 -6.81
CA ALA A 59 -11.47 15.60 -6.57
C ALA A 59 -12.38 16.80 -6.25
N GLY A 60 -11.82 17.93 -5.83
CA GLY A 60 -12.58 19.15 -5.55
C GLY A 60 -12.40 19.77 -4.17
N LEU A 61 -11.48 19.28 -3.34
CA LEU A 61 -11.11 19.96 -2.09
C LEU A 61 -10.61 21.37 -2.39
N THR A 62 -11.29 22.38 -1.84
CA THR A 62 -10.95 23.79 -1.98
C THR A 62 -10.25 24.29 -0.70
N GLY A 63 -9.18 25.06 -0.89
CA GLY A 63 -8.39 25.58 0.23
C GLY A 63 -7.68 24.50 1.06
N GLU A 64 -7.40 24.83 2.31
CA GLU A 64 -6.76 23.93 3.27
C GLU A 64 -7.80 23.17 4.11
N PRO A 65 -7.55 21.89 4.44
CA PRO A 65 -8.43 21.15 5.33
C PRO A 65 -8.43 21.78 6.73
N ARG A 66 -9.62 21.93 7.31
CA ARG A 66 -9.84 22.42 8.69
C ARG A 66 -9.39 21.40 9.73
N ALA A 67 -9.50 20.11 9.41
CA ALA A 67 -9.04 19.01 10.24
C ALA A 67 -8.71 17.79 9.38
N GLN A 68 -7.82 16.93 9.88
CA GLN A 68 -7.43 15.71 9.18
C GLN A 68 -7.14 14.57 10.15
N ARG A 69 -7.30 13.34 9.66
CA ARG A 69 -6.86 12.12 10.34
C ARG A 69 -6.33 11.11 9.33
N ALA A 70 -5.13 10.62 9.59
CA ALA A 70 -4.50 9.54 8.84
C ALA A 70 -4.58 8.23 9.64
N VAL A 71 -4.92 7.14 8.97
CA VAL A 71 -4.94 5.79 9.57
C VAL A 71 -4.38 4.78 8.56
N ARG A 72 -3.60 3.83 9.05
CA ARG A 72 -3.18 2.64 8.28
C ARG A 72 -4.02 1.46 8.69
N MET A 73 -4.47 0.68 7.71
CA MET A 73 -5.24 -0.55 7.92
C MET A 73 -5.08 -1.48 6.72
N SER A 74 -5.68 -2.66 6.75
CA SER A 74 -5.83 -3.53 5.59
C SER A 74 -7.00 -3.10 4.70
N LEU A 75 -6.99 -3.51 3.44
CA LEU A 75 -8.11 -3.29 2.52
C LEU A 75 -9.40 -3.96 3.04
N ALA A 76 -9.28 -5.10 3.72
CA ALA A 76 -10.40 -5.78 4.36
C ALA A 76 -11.04 -4.93 5.47
N GLU A 77 -10.22 -4.34 6.35
CA GLU A 77 -10.70 -3.44 7.41
C GLU A 77 -11.36 -2.20 6.83
N TRP A 78 -10.78 -1.59 5.79
CA TRP A 78 -11.40 -0.46 5.10
C TRP A 78 -12.76 -0.83 4.51
N ASN A 79 -12.83 -1.93 3.78
CA ASN A 79 -14.07 -2.40 3.16
C ASN A 79 -15.15 -2.70 4.19
N ALA A 80 -14.79 -3.28 5.35
CA ALA A 80 -15.72 -3.49 6.45
C ALA A 80 -16.28 -2.17 7.03
N LEU A 81 -15.50 -1.08 7.04
CA LEU A 81 -15.98 0.23 7.51
C LEU A 81 -17.02 0.86 6.57
N ILE A 82 -16.95 0.55 5.27
CA ILE A 82 -17.85 1.10 4.26
C ILE A 82 -18.90 0.11 3.76
N ASP A 83 -19.03 -1.06 4.42
CA ASP A 83 -19.94 -2.16 4.04
C ASP A 83 -19.77 -2.59 2.57
N ALA A 84 -18.51 -2.69 2.13
CA ALA A 84 -18.14 -3.10 0.78
C ALA A 84 -17.53 -4.51 0.77
N GLU A 85 -17.73 -5.22 -0.33
CA GLU A 85 -17.09 -6.51 -0.59
C GLU A 85 -16.22 -6.44 -1.84
N LEU A 86 -15.09 -7.16 -1.83
CA LEU A 86 -14.27 -7.32 -3.03
C LEU A 86 -15.01 -8.21 -4.03
N GLY A 87 -15.10 -7.75 -5.28
CA GLY A 87 -15.64 -8.55 -6.36
C GLY A 87 -14.79 -9.80 -6.65
N LYS A 88 -15.38 -10.81 -7.29
CA LYS A 88 -14.72 -12.09 -7.60
C LYS A 88 -13.43 -11.93 -8.40
N ASP A 89 -13.32 -10.88 -9.19
CA ASP A 89 -12.16 -10.59 -10.05
C ASP A 89 -11.16 -9.61 -9.41
N ALA A 90 -11.41 -9.11 -8.19
CA ALA A 90 -10.57 -8.10 -7.53
C ALA A 90 -9.10 -8.54 -7.42
N ALA A 91 -8.87 -9.81 -7.11
CA ALA A 91 -7.52 -10.38 -7.01
C ALA A 91 -6.74 -10.32 -8.34
N ALA A 92 -7.43 -10.40 -9.49
CA ALA A 92 -6.79 -10.29 -10.81
C ALA A 92 -6.27 -8.86 -11.08
N PHE A 93 -6.85 -7.86 -10.41
CA PHE A 93 -6.38 -6.47 -10.42
C PHE A 93 -5.44 -6.18 -9.24
N GLY A 94 -4.97 -7.22 -8.56
CA GLY A 94 -4.08 -7.06 -7.41
C GLY A 94 -4.74 -6.42 -6.21
N LEU A 95 -6.08 -6.48 -6.09
CA LEU A 95 -6.86 -6.07 -4.91
C LEU A 95 -7.16 -7.30 -4.06
N VAL A 96 -6.36 -7.51 -3.02
CA VAL A 96 -6.50 -8.60 -2.06
C VAL A 96 -6.75 -8.06 -0.65
N PRO A 97 -7.47 -8.79 0.22
CA PRO A 97 -7.93 -8.28 1.52
C PRO A 97 -6.81 -7.74 2.43
N ASP A 98 -5.61 -8.32 2.32
CA ASP A 98 -4.42 -8.07 3.13
C ASP A 98 -3.53 -6.93 2.63
N ILE A 99 -3.92 -6.21 1.56
CA ILE A 99 -3.18 -5.04 1.09
C ILE A 99 -3.15 -3.97 2.18
N PRO A 100 -1.97 -3.44 2.53
CA PRO A 100 -1.91 -2.31 3.44
C PRO A 100 -2.41 -1.05 2.71
N VAL A 101 -3.38 -0.38 3.30
CA VAL A 101 -3.94 0.87 2.80
C VAL A 101 -3.66 2.01 3.77
N PHE A 102 -3.53 3.20 3.20
CA PHE A 102 -3.44 4.46 3.92
C PHE A 102 -4.70 5.27 3.66
N VAL A 103 -5.42 5.59 4.73
CA VAL A 103 -6.67 6.35 4.68
C VAL A 103 -6.41 7.74 5.23
N LEU A 104 -6.63 8.77 4.40
CA LEU A 104 -6.63 10.16 4.83
C LEU A 104 -8.07 10.70 4.79
N ALA A 105 -8.60 10.98 5.98
CA ALA A 105 -9.89 11.62 6.16
C ALA A 105 -9.70 13.11 6.44
N LEU A 106 -10.39 13.96 5.68
CA LEU A 106 -10.24 15.41 5.69
C LEU A 106 -11.60 16.08 5.93
N ARG A 107 -11.61 17.14 6.74
CA ARG A 107 -12.71 18.12 6.84
C ARG A 107 -12.31 19.39 6.10
N GLY A 108 -13.12 19.83 5.14
CA GLY A 108 -12.82 20.98 4.29
C GLY A 108 -13.98 21.26 3.33
N ASP A 109 -13.97 22.40 2.65
CA ASP A 109 -14.96 22.67 1.59
C ASP A 109 -14.59 21.85 0.35
N VAL A 110 -15.53 21.06 -0.16
CA VAL A 110 -15.31 20.17 -1.30
C VAL A 110 -16.40 20.44 -2.32
N GLU A 111 -16.02 21.02 -3.45
CA GLU A 111 -16.88 21.15 -4.61
C GLU A 111 -16.65 19.94 -5.50
N TRP A 112 -17.49 18.92 -5.39
CA TRP A 112 -17.22 17.61 -6.00
C TRP A 112 -17.17 17.68 -7.53
N ARG A 113 -16.01 17.32 -8.09
CA ARG A 113 -15.73 17.35 -9.54
C ARG A 113 -15.67 15.96 -10.18
N GLY A 114 -16.13 14.93 -9.45
CA GLY A 114 -16.09 13.54 -9.92
C GLY A 114 -17.00 13.25 -11.11
N VAL A 115 -16.84 12.05 -11.68
CA VAL A 115 -17.47 11.59 -12.95
C VAL A 115 -18.99 11.41 -12.91
N GLY A 116 -19.65 11.76 -11.80
CA GLY A 116 -21.09 11.88 -11.74
C GLY A 116 -21.50 13.19 -12.40
N LEU A 117 -21.97 13.13 -13.65
CA LEU A 117 -22.69 14.26 -14.26
C LEU A 117 -23.69 14.81 -13.23
N PRO A 118 -23.86 16.13 -13.11
CA PRO A 118 -24.96 16.68 -12.32
C PRO A 118 -26.24 15.97 -12.76
N LYS A 119 -27.00 15.46 -11.80
CA LYS A 119 -28.28 14.81 -12.11
C LYS A 119 -29.16 15.84 -12.84
N PRO A 120 -30.04 15.42 -13.76
CA PRO A 120 -30.97 16.35 -14.39
C PRO A 120 -31.70 17.19 -13.32
N GLY A 121 -31.53 18.51 -13.36
CA GLY A 121 -32.08 19.45 -12.36
C GLY A 121 -31.10 19.91 -11.25
N GLN A 122 -29.82 19.54 -11.30
CA GLN A 122 -28.78 20.15 -10.46
C GLN A 122 -28.10 21.31 -11.18
N ASP A 123 -28.32 22.53 -10.68
CA ASP A 123 -27.73 23.77 -11.21
C ASP A 123 -26.31 24.05 -10.68
N SER A 124 -25.82 23.27 -9.72
CA SER A 124 -24.51 23.45 -9.10
C SER A 124 -23.82 22.11 -8.76
N PRO A 125 -22.47 22.07 -8.71
CA PRO A 125 -21.74 20.91 -8.21
C PRO A 125 -22.13 20.61 -6.76
N GLU A 126 -22.24 19.33 -6.40
CA GLU A 126 -22.51 18.95 -5.01
C GLU A 126 -21.37 19.44 -4.10
N ARG A 127 -21.74 20.12 -3.02
CA ARG A 127 -20.80 20.60 -2.01
C ARG A 127 -20.83 19.72 -0.77
N PHE A 128 -19.65 19.34 -0.30
CA PHE A 128 -19.45 18.53 0.88
C PHE A 128 -18.49 19.23 1.84
N ASP A 129 -18.54 18.83 3.11
CA ASP A 129 -17.67 19.36 4.16
C ASP A 129 -16.52 18.40 4.53
N ASN A 130 -16.38 17.32 3.76
CA ASN A 130 -15.41 16.26 3.98
C ASN A 130 -15.02 15.54 2.68
N ILE A 131 -13.87 14.89 2.71
CA ILE A 131 -13.40 13.96 1.70
C ILE A 131 -12.50 12.92 2.34
N ILE A 132 -12.57 11.68 1.87
CA ILE A 132 -11.69 10.59 2.29
C ILE A 132 -10.97 10.07 1.05
N VAL A 133 -9.66 9.88 1.20
CA VAL A 133 -8.78 9.32 0.18
C VAL A 133 -8.15 8.04 0.73
N VAL A 134 -8.18 6.97 -0.05
CA VAL A 134 -7.57 5.68 0.31
C VAL A 134 -6.54 5.33 -0.75
N LEU A 135 -5.31 5.14 -0.31
CA LEU A 135 -4.18 4.79 -1.17
C LEU A 135 -3.66 3.39 -0.82
N ASP A 136 -3.13 2.66 -1.80
CA ASP A 136 -2.26 1.52 -1.54
C ASP A 136 -0.99 2.04 -0.84
N ALA A 137 -0.69 1.56 0.36
CA ALA A 137 0.41 2.10 1.14
C ALA A 137 1.79 1.75 0.56
N ARG A 138 1.88 0.79 -0.37
CA ARG A 138 3.13 0.34 -1.01
C ARG A 138 3.47 1.20 -2.22
N THR A 139 2.46 1.56 -3.03
CA THR A 139 2.66 2.27 -4.30
C THR A 139 2.20 3.73 -4.24
N GLY A 140 1.27 4.04 -3.33
CA GLY A 140 0.58 5.31 -3.26
C GLY A 140 -0.47 5.49 -4.36
N ASP A 141 -0.92 4.40 -4.99
CA ASP A 141 -1.98 4.43 -6.00
C ASP A 141 -3.34 4.62 -5.34
N LEU A 142 -4.22 5.39 -5.99
CA LEU A 142 -5.56 5.65 -5.50
C LEU A 142 -6.42 4.38 -5.59
N LEU A 143 -6.93 3.92 -4.45
CA LEU A 143 -7.84 2.77 -4.36
C LEU A 143 -9.30 3.21 -4.20
N TRP A 144 -9.53 4.28 -3.43
CA TRP A 144 -10.88 4.78 -3.18
C TRP A 144 -10.85 6.28 -2.88
N LEU A 145 -11.91 6.98 -3.29
CA LEU A 145 -12.08 8.41 -3.12
C LEU A 145 -13.57 8.71 -2.95
N GLY A 146 -13.95 9.50 -1.96
CA GLY A 146 -15.35 9.81 -1.73
C GLY A 146 -15.59 10.87 -0.67
N SER A 147 -16.79 11.44 -0.72
CA SER A 147 -17.31 12.40 0.26
C SER A 147 -18.64 11.88 0.81
N TYR A 148 -18.90 12.16 2.09
CA TYR A 148 -20.13 11.79 2.76
C TYR A 148 -21.00 13.02 2.98
N ARG A 149 -22.32 12.87 2.93
CA ARG A 149 -23.24 13.96 3.26
C ARG A 149 -23.19 14.25 4.77
N PRO A 150 -23.54 15.46 5.24
CA PRO A 150 -23.46 15.82 6.65
C PRO A 150 -24.25 14.91 7.61
N ASP A 151 -25.31 14.26 7.12
CA ASP A 151 -26.15 13.32 7.85
C ASP A 151 -25.58 11.88 7.90
N HIS A 152 -24.48 11.62 7.18
CA HIS A 152 -23.81 10.31 7.16
C HIS A 152 -22.47 10.41 7.90
N PRO A 153 -22.21 9.51 8.88
CA PRO A 153 -20.96 9.53 9.60
C PRO A 153 -19.79 9.20 8.65
N MET A 154 -18.66 9.88 8.84
CA MET A 154 -17.42 9.52 8.16
C MET A 154 -16.93 8.15 8.69
N PRO A 155 -16.53 7.20 7.81
CA PRO A 155 -15.94 5.92 8.22
C PRO A 155 -14.74 6.06 9.16
N VAL A 156 -13.96 7.13 8.97
CA VAL A 156 -12.86 7.51 9.87
C VAL A 156 -13.19 8.86 10.51
N SER A 157 -13.40 8.86 11.83
CA SER A 157 -13.73 10.07 12.58
C SER A 157 -12.59 11.07 12.61
N VAL A 158 -12.83 12.27 12.06
CA VAL A 158 -11.93 13.43 12.12
C VAL A 158 -12.33 14.30 13.33
N PRO A 159 -11.37 14.79 14.14
CA PRO A 159 -11.64 15.67 15.27
C PRO A 159 -12.22 17.04 14.86
#